data_AF-A0A6A7A014-F1
#
_entry.id   AF-A0A6A7A014-F1
#
_cell.length_a   1.000
_cell.length_b   1.000
_cell.length_c   1.000
_cell.angle_alpha   90.00
_cell.angle_beta   90.00
_cell.angle_gamma   90.00
#
_symmetry.space_group_name_H-M   'P 1'
#
loop_
_entity.id
_entity.type
_entity.pdbx_description
1 polymer ?
#
loop_
_entity_poly.entity_id
_entity_poly.type
_entity_poly.pdbx_seq_one_letter_code
_entity_poly.pdbx_strand_id
1 'polypeptide(L)'
;MGNTFGFLHTSEGGFQFTVVNACKAEGIDLNQTCHLTFAKGQELLSIGNVTRGTMKAMPGIAGVGIWFAMMVFFGTIVIAFLFVVLEILTRWRKTDSTAFAFFKESPPNDPDNPSGRRRKRDILKAAGRTFVLGVADTQTIFVGAFLLGFAGQTKCRLTSYHFTVAVNQMMIALSVITFSVALVRTYWRNPLVAGLRLLLSFGAFVGVGLMIFRKANYAPDWPPPKTRKDSAILLPVACLLETDLRTRAQEQADESKADLGFGKSTAWPLERFFFMGLIVAFIVAHLSVPIRFAENRSRDRQHGPWRARWTKFRGWITVAYWAAMLVPPTFISVWCWIHVYRVRDWVKDSGWMETPNAEFMIWDAGQLIAIGVLITVLNNVLTEAWRRDSKGAGSPRDGAFQRLTGGDASSAYEERRSNSYPMAHMGRDVRTGYQGYEEAPSRRW
;
A
#
# COMPACT_ATOMS: atom_id res chain seq x y z
N MET A 1 9.25 -23.49 -22.58
CA MET A 1 9.04 -22.72 -21.33
C MET A 1 8.79 -23.65 -20.13
N GLY A 2 9.53 -24.74 -19.97
CA GLY A 2 9.31 -25.73 -18.90
C GLY A 2 10.56 -25.93 -18.04
N ASN A 3 10.37 -25.95 -16.72
CA ASN A 3 11.28 -26.43 -15.65
C ASN A 3 12.09 -25.42 -14.80
N THR A 4 11.94 -24.11 -14.94
CA THR A 4 12.70 -23.12 -14.14
C THR A 4 11.88 -22.27 -13.16
N PHE A 5 10.74 -22.77 -12.68
CA PHE A 5 10.05 -22.20 -11.50
C PHE A 5 10.66 -22.68 -10.16
N GLY A 6 11.94 -23.08 -10.17
CA GLY A 6 12.73 -23.38 -8.97
C GLY A 6 13.35 -22.10 -8.40
N PHE A 7 12.55 -21.24 -7.78
CA PHE A 7 13.00 -19.94 -7.29
C PHE A 7 13.95 -20.00 -6.09
N LEU A 8 14.02 -21.13 -5.39
CA LEU A 8 14.70 -21.24 -4.13
C LEU A 8 15.43 -22.58 -4.09
N HIS A 9 16.76 -22.56 -4.25
CA HIS A 9 17.58 -23.70 -3.87
C HIS A 9 18.01 -23.48 -2.43
N THR A 10 17.69 -24.42 -1.55
CA THR A 10 18.24 -24.47 -0.20
C THR A 10 19.68 -24.96 -0.30
N SER A 11 20.67 -24.10 -0.08
CA SER A 11 22.04 -24.52 0.18
C SER A 11 22.30 -24.50 1.69
N GLU A 12 23.40 -25.09 2.15
CA GLU A 12 23.76 -25.16 3.59
C GLU A 12 23.86 -23.78 4.28
N GLY A 13 23.83 -22.67 3.51
CA GLY A 13 23.78 -21.28 4.01
C GLY A 13 22.44 -20.56 3.88
N GLY A 14 21.35 -21.27 3.56
CA GLY A 14 19.99 -20.71 3.42
C GLY A 14 19.47 -20.68 1.98
N PHE A 15 18.49 -19.81 1.73
CA PHE A 15 17.88 -19.66 0.41
C PHE A 15 18.79 -18.84 -0.53
N GLN A 16 19.38 -19.50 -1.52
CA GLN A 16 20.13 -18.83 -2.59
C GLN A 16 19.35 -18.95 -3.90
N PHE A 17 19.01 -17.81 -4.50
CA PHE A 17 18.65 -17.80 -5.91
C PHE A 17 19.93 -18.09 -6.68
N THR A 18 19.98 -19.18 -7.43
CA THR A 18 21.11 -19.53 -8.29
C THR A 18 21.15 -18.57 -9.49
N VAL A 19 21.65 -17.34 -9.26
CA VAL A 19 21.75 -16.31 -10.30
C VAL A 19 22.62 -16.83 -11.44
N VAL A 20 23.72 -17.52 -11.11
CA VAL A 20 24.62 -18.14 -12.09
C VAL A 20 23.88 -19.12 -13.01
N ASN A 21 23.09 -20.04 -12.45
CA ASN A 21 22.39 -21.04 -13.27
C ASN A 21 21.27 -20.40 -14.11
N ALA A 22 20.56 -19.41 -13.56
CA ALA A 22 19.54 -18.66 -14.30
C ALA A 22 20.16 -17.91 -15.49
N CYS A 23 21.26 -17.19 -15.27
CA CYS A 23 21.95 -16.46 -16.34
C CYS A 23 22.58 -17.39 -17.36
N LYS A 24 23.14 -18.53 -16.92
CA LYS A 24 23.65 -19.56 -17.82
C LYS A 24 22.54 -20.17 -18.69
N ALA A 25 21.35 -20.38 -18.13
CA ALA A 25 20.20 -20.87 -18.89
C ALA A 25 19.70 -19.85 -19.94
N GLU A 26 19.99 -18.57 -19.75
CA GLU A 26 19.76 -17.50 -20.74
C GLU A 26 20.91 -17.33 -21.74
N GLY A 27 21.97 -18.14 -21.62
CA GLY A 27 23.18 -18.02 -22.45
C GLY A 27 24.02 -16.78 -22.14
N ILE A 28 23.88 -16.20 -20.93
CA ILE A 28 24.66 -15.04 -20.49
C ILE A 28 25.86 -15.53 -19.70
N ASP A 29 27.06 -15.29 -20.23
CA ASP A 29 28.31 -15.52 -19.49
C ASP A 29 28.53 -14.38 -18.49
N LEU A 30 28.34 -14.68 -17.20
CA LEU A 30 28.55 -13.73 -16.12
C LEU A 30 30.02 -13.32 -15.95
N ASN A 31 30.99 -14.17 -16.29
CA ASN A 31 32.40 -13.78 -16.21
C ASN A 31 32.71 -12.68 -17.22
N GLN A 32 32.19 -12.80 -18.45
CA GLN A 32 32.33 -11.75 -19.46
C GLN A 32 31.49 -10.51 -19.09
N THR A 33 30.27 -10.71 -18.61
CA THR A 33 29.31 -9.62 -18.32
C THR A 33 29.76 -8.76 -17.13
N CYS A 34 30.42 -9.36 -16.14
CA CYS A 34 30.92 -8.66 -14.96
C CYS A 34 32.37 -8.16 -15.09
N HIS A 35 33.03 -8.42 -16.22
CA HIS A 35 34.42 -8.02 -16.44
C HIS A 35 34.54 -6.50 -16.63
N LEU A 36 35.41 -5.85 -15.87
CA LEU A 36 35.65 -4.41 -15.98
C LEU A 36 36.91 -4.15 -16.81
N THR A 37 36.83 -3.20 -17.76
CA THR A 37 38.01 -2.72 -18.49
C THR A 37 38.28 -1.26 -18.17
N PHE A 38 39.54 -0.93 -17.89
CA PHE A 38 39.96 0.41 -17.49
C PHE A 38 40.97 1.01 -18.47
N ALA A 39 40.89 2.33 -18.66
CA ALA A 39 41.90 3.09 -19.37
C ALA A 39 43.14 3.30 -18.50
N LYS A 40 44.24 3.73 -19.13
CA LYS A 40 45.48 4.13 -18.42
C LYS A 40 45.26 5.23 -17.36
N GLY A 41 44.16 5.97 -17.44
CA GLY A 41 43.77 7.04 -16.51
C GLY A 41 42.79 6.62 -15.41
N GLN A 42 42.68 5.33 -15.06
CA GLN A 42 41.74 4.79 -14.04
C GLN A 42 40.26 4.94 -14.41
N GLU A 43 39.97 5.43 -15.61
CA GLU A 43 38.62 5.62 -16.12
C GLU A 43 38.04 4.29 -16.61
N LEU A 44 36.78 4.01 -16.28
CA LEU A 44 36.11 2.78 -16.69
C LEU A 44 35.69 2.89 -18.16
N LEU A 45 36.28 2.04 -19.02
CA LEU A 45 36.01 2.02 -20.46
C LEU A 45 34.79 1.14 -20.80
N SER A 46 34.69 -0.04 -20.20
CA SER A 46 33.57 -0.95 -20.42
C SER A 46 33.22 -1.81 -19.19
N ILE A 47 31.96 -2.19 -19.13
CA ILE A 47 31.40 -3.17 -18.20
C ILE A 47 30.91 -4.35 -19.05
N GLY A 48 31.71 -5.42 -19.08
CA GLY A 48 31.59 -6.48 -20.05
C GLY A 48 31.59 -5.93 -21.47
N ASN A 49 30.50 -6.18 -22.20
CA ASN A 49 30.32 -5.73 -23.57
C ASN A 49 29.63 -4.34 -23.68
N VAL A 50 29.36 -3.67 -22.56
CA VAL A 50 28.71 -2.35 -22.54
C VAL A 50 29.78 -1.28 -22.38
N THR A 51 29.86 -0.36 -23.34
CA THR A 51 30.72 0.84 -23.27
C THR A 51 29.88 2.07 -22.93
N ARG A 52 30.54 3.20 -22.69
CA ARG A 52 29.86 4.48 -22.51
C ARG A 52 29.00 4.82 -23.72
N GLY A 53 27.79 5.30 -23.47
CA GLY A 53 26.81 5.61 -24.50
C GLY A 53 26.10 4.39 -25.10
N THR A 54 26.36 3.16 -24.63
CA THR A 54 25.71 1.95 -25.13
C THR A 54 24.90 1.20 -24.06
N MET A 55 24.81 1.74 -22.84
CA MET A 55 23.99 1.11 -21.80
C MET A 55 22.51 1.25 -22.16
N LYS A 56 21.86 0.09 -22.33
CA LYS A 56 20.45 0.01 -22.69
C LYS A 56 19.57 0.59 -21.58
N ALA A 57 18.76 1.57 -21.95
CA ALA A 57 17.76 2.15 -21.07
C ALA A 57 16.62 1.17 -20.74
N MET A 58 16.05 1.26 -19.53
CA MET A 58 14.85 0.51 -19.15
C MET A 58 13.71 1.47 -18.77
N PRO A 59 13.02 2.07 -19.76
CA PRO A 59 11.91 2.99 -19.52
C PRO A 59 10.76 2.37 -18.72
N GLY A 60 10.58 1.04 -18.79
CA GLY A 60 9.63 0.28 -17.97
C GLY A 60 9.99 0.17 -16.48
N ILE A 61 11.14 0.71 -16.05
CA ILE A 61 11.58 0.71 -14.64
C ILE A 61 11.94 2.13 -14.20
N ALA A 62 12.86 2.79 -14.93
CA ALA A 62 13.38 4.11 -14.59
C ALA A 62 12.82 5.24 -15.47
N GLY A 63 11.79 4.95 -16.28
CA GLY A 63 11.19 5.91 -17.18
C GLY A 63 10.47 7.06 -16.47
N VAL A 64 10.43 8.21 -17.14
CA VAL A 64 9.80 9.43 -16.63
C VAL A 64 8.30 9.25 -16.40
N GLY A 65 7.62 8.48 -17.25
CA GLY A 65 6.20 8.16 -17.07
C GLY A 65 5.90 7.36 -15.79
N ILE A 66 6.77 6.42 -15.41
CA ILE A 66 6.64 5.69 -14.14
C ILE A 66 6.84 6.65 -12.97
N TRP A 67 7.85 7.52 -13.07
CA TRP A 67 8.07 8.55 -12.06
C TRP A 67 6.85 9.47 -11.90
N PHE A 68 6.24 9.95 -13.00
CA PHE A 68 5.00 10.73 -12.95
C PHE A 68 3.81 9.95 -12.37
N ALA A 69 3.62 8.69 -12.76
CA ALA A 69 2.58 7.84 -12.18
C ALA A 69 2.78 7.71 -10.66
N MET A 70 4.03 7.55 -10.22
CA MET A 70 4.37 7.51 -8.80
C MET A 70 4.09 8.83 -8.08
N MET A 71 4.15 9.98 -8.77
CA MET A 71 3.81 11.29 -8.20
C MET A 71 2.36 11.33 -7.71
N VAL A 72 1.44 10.70 -8.43
CA VAL A 72 0.01 10.67 -8.05
C VAL A 72 -0.20 9.81 -6.81
N PHE A 73 0.48 8.67 -6.73
CA PHE A 73 0.42 7.80 -5.56
C PHE A 73 1.03 8.47 -4.34
N PHE A 74 2.18 9.15 -4.52
CA PHE A 74 2.77 10.00 -3.50
C PHE A 74 1.83 11.13 -3.07
N GLY A 75 1.20 11.82 -4.02
CA GLY A 75 0.20 12.84 -3.75
C GLY A 75 -0.96 12.33 -2.91
N THR A 76 -1.38 11.08 -3.11
CA THR A 76 -2.42 10.43 -2.30
C THR A 76 -2.01 10.30 -0.84
N ILE A 77 -0.76 9.88 -0.57
CA ILE A 77 -0.20 9.79 0.78
C ILE A 77 -0.15 11.17 1.42
N VAL A 78 0.40 12.18 0.72
CA VAL A 78 0.53 13.55 1.23
C VAL A 78 -0.82 14.17 1.56
N ILE A 79 -1.78 14.09 0.64
CA ILE A 79 -3.13 14.63 0.83
C ILE A 79 -3.77 14.00 2.08
N ALA A 80 -3.69 12.69 2.20
CA ALA A 80 -4.26 12.00 3.34
C ALA A 80 -3.51 12.26 4.65
N PHE A 81 -2.18 12.39 4.63
CA PHE A 81 -1.39 12.82 5.77
C PHE A 81 -1.87 14.18 6.27
N LEU A 82 -2.00 15.16 5.38
CA LEU A 82 -2.51 16.49 5.69
C LEU A 82 -3.92 16.41 6.29
N PHE A 83 -4.79 15.58 5.73
CA PHE A 83 -6.14 15.39 6.27
C PHE A 83 -6.13 14.85 7.70
N VAL A 84 -5.31 13.85 8.01
CA VAL A 84 -5.27 13.30 9.37
C VAL A 84 -4.65 14.31 10.34
N VAL A 85 -3.61 15.05 9.92
CA VAL A 85 -3.03 16.13 10.74
C VAL A 85 -4.09 17.20 11.03
N LEU A 86 -4.85 17.64 10.04
CA LEU A 86 -5.96 18.58 10.23
C LEU A 86 -7.04 18.01 11.17
N GLU A 87 -7.37 16.71 11.06
CA GLU A 87 -8.30 16.05 11.98
C GLU A 87 -7.78 16.03 13.43
N ILE A 88 -6.48 15.78 13.63
CA ILE A 88 -5.86 15.81 14.96
C ILE A 88 -5.85 17.23 15.54
N LEU A 89 -5.42 18.22 14.76
CA LEU A 89 -5.36 19.63 15.18
C LEU A 89 -6.75 20.21 15.50
N THR A 90 -7.76 19.86 14.70
CA THR A 90 -9.14 20.31 14.95
C THR A 90 -9.73 19.67 16.21
N ARG A 91 -9.42 18.40 16.49
CA ARG A 91 -9.81 17.74 17.76
C ARG A 91 -9.13 18.36 18.97
N TRP A 92 -7.88 18.81 18.84
CA TRP A 92 -7.17 19.50 19.92
C TRP A 92 -7.74 20.89 20.20
N ARG A 93 -8.15 21.64 19.17
CA ARG A 93 -8.66 23.01 19.34
C ARG A 93 -10.12 23.11 19.81
N LYS A 94 -10.97 22.12 19.52
CA LYS A 94 -12.38 22.13 19.94
C LYS A 94 -12.78 20.77 20.50
N THR A 95 -12.92 20.71 21.83
CA THR A 95 -13.41 19.53 22.57
C THR A 95 -14.82 19.10 22.13
N ASP A 96 -15.61 20.01 21.54
CA ASP A 96 -17.02 19.78 21.16
C ASP A 96 -17.32 19.67 19.65
N SER A 97 -16.35 19.84 18.74
CA SER A 97 -16.71 19.92 17.31
C SER A 97 -16.75 18.55 16.62
N THR A 98 -17.97 18.06 16.39
CA THR A 98 -18.33 16.94 15.48
C THR A 98 -18.02 17.20 14.00
N ALA A 99 -17.35 18.32 13.68
CA ALA A 99 -17.25 18.87 12.34
C ALA A 99 -16.33 18.09 11.38
N PHE A 100 -15.36 17.30 11.85
CA PHE A 100 -14.34 16.69 10.97
C PHE A 100 -14.11 15.19 11.15
N ALA A 101 -15.18 14.41 11.35
CA ALA A 101 -15.10 12.96 11.27
C ALA A 101 -15.14 12.49 9.79
N PHE A 102 -14.06 12.68 9.02
CA PHE A 102 -14.09 12.44 7.57
C PHE A 102 -14.16 10.94 7.23
N PHE A 103 -13.49 10.10 8.02
CA PHE A 103 -13.52 8.64 7.87
C PHE A 103 -14.47 7.91 8.82
N LYS A 104 -15.14 8.62 9.72
CA LYS A 104 -16.26 8.06 10.49
C LYS A 104 -17.47 8.07 9.59
N GLU A 105 -18.07 6.90 9.38
CA GLU A 105 -19.43 6.84 8.85
C GLU A 105 -20.27 7.73 9.78
N SER A 106 -20.80 8.80 9.21
CA SER A 106 -21.89 9.49 9.88
C SER A 106 -23.04 8.48 9.91
N PRO A 107 -23.76 8.35 11.03
CA PRO A 107 -24.94 7.50 11.05
C PRO A 107 -25.81 7.83 9.83
N PRO A 108 -26.45 6.83 9.21
CA PRO A 108 -27.29 7.03 8.04
C PRO A 108 -28.20 8.22 8.31
N ASN A 109 -28.12 9.22 7.43
CA ASN A 109 -28.65 10.55 7.66
C ASN A 109 -30.08 10.48 8.19
N ASP A 110 -30.33 11.27 9.22
CA ASP A 110 -31.67 11.74 9.55
C ASP A 110 -32.26 12.35 8.26
N PRO A 111 -33.32 11.76 7.68
CA PRO A 111 -33.86 12.17 6.37
C PRO A 111 -34.30 13.65 6.34
N ASP A 112 -34.43 14.27 7.50
CA ASP A 112 -34.99 15.61 7.68
C ASP A 112 -33.97 16.75 7.61
N ASN A 113 -32.67 16.49 7.41
CA ASN A 113 -31.65 17.55 7.31
C ASN A 113 -30.99 17.66 5.91
N PRO A 114 -31.65 18.31 4.92
CA PRO A 114 -31.26 18.31 3.51
C PRO A 114 -30.11 19.27 3.17
N SER A 115 -29.21 19.61 4.09
CA SER A 115 -28.10 20.53 3.78
C SER A 115 -27.17 19.94 2.69
N GLY A 116 -27.30 20.42 1.46
CA GLY A 116 -26.56 19.91 0.28
C GLY A 116 -25.04 19.89 0.44
N ARG A 117 -24.48 20.71 1.34
CA ARG A 117 -23.05 20.69 1.70
C ARG A 117 -22.61 19.38 2.38
N ARG A 118 -23.43 18.78 3.25
CA ARG A 118 -23.09 17.49 3.92
C ARG A 118 -23.06 16.36 2.90
N ARG A 119 -24.06 16.32 2.02
CA ARG A 119 -24.15 15.33 0.95
C ARG A 119 -22.94 15.35 0.00
N LYS A 120 -22.53 16.54 -0.49
CA LYS A 120 -21.33 16.68 -1.33
C LYS A 120 -20.07 16.15 -0.63
N ARG A 121 -19.95 16.39 0.68
CA ARG A 121 -18.83 15.88 1.48
C ARG A 121 -18.81 14.36 1.56
N ASP A 122 -19.96 13.73 1.75
CA ASP A 122 -20.06 12.27 1.85
C ASP A 122 -19.81 11.56 0.51
N ILE A 123 -20.21 12.19 -0.60
CA ILE A 123 -19.85 11.73 -1.95
C ILE A 123 -18.33 11.80 -2.14
N LEU A 124 -17.71 12.94 -1.83
CA LEU A 124 -16.25 13.12 -1.97
C LEU A 124 -15.46 12.14 -1.08
N LYS A 125 -15.93 11.90 0.16
CA LYS A 125 -15.35 10.89 1.06
C LYS A 125 -15.35 9.50 0.44
N ALA A 126 -16.49 9.11 -0.12
CA ALA A 126 -16.61 7.79 -0.68
C ALA A 126 -15.76 7.64 -1.95
N ALA A 127 -15.76 8.65 -2.82
CA ALA A 127 -14.89 8.69 -3.99
C ALA A 127 -13.41 8.60 -3.58
N GLY A 128 -12.99 9.35 -2.57
CA GLY A 128 -11.62 9.27 -2.03
C GLY A 128 -11.26 7.90 -1.46
N ARG A 129 -12.18 7.21 -0.78
CA ARG A 129 -11.95 5.82 -0.31
C ARG A 129 -11.81 4.86 -1.47
N THR A 130 -12.68 4.95 -2.48
CA THR A 130 -12.61 4.12 -3.69
C THR A 130 -11.30 4.36 -4.43
N PHE A 131 -10.86 5.62 -4.53
CA PHE A 131 -9.57 5.98 -5.13
C PHE A 131 -8.40 5.34 -4.39
N VAL A 132 -8.31 5.52 -3.06
CA VAL A 132 -7.23 4.96 -2.23
C VAL A 132 -7.19 3.43 -2.35
N LEU A 133 -8.35 2.76 -2.38
CA LEU A 133 -8.41 1.31 -2.60
C LEU A 133 -7.95 0.91 -3.99
N GLY A 134 -8.44 1.58 -5.04
CA GLY A 134 -8.04 1.27 -6.42
C GLY A 134 -6.56 1.51 -6.68
N VAL A 135 -6.01 2.57 -6.08
CA VAL A 135 -4.57 2.85 -6.08
C VAL A 135 -3.80 1.72 -5.37
N ALA A 136 -4.22 1.29 -4.18
CA ALA A 136 -3.55 0.21 -3.45
C ALA A 136 -3.59 -1.13 -4.20
N ASP A 137 -4.72 -1.48 -4.80
CA ASP A 137 -4.85 -2.70 -5.62
C ASP A 137 -3.89 -2.65 -6.81
N THR A 138 -3.82 -1.50 -7.50
CA THR A 138 -2.90 -1.27 -8.61
C THR A 138 -1.44 -1.39 -8.17
N GLN A 139 -1.08 -0.77 -7.04
CA GLN A 139 0.26 -0.87 -6.46
C GLN A 139 0.64 -2.29 -6.09
N THR A 140 -0.31 -3.10 -5.63
CA THR A 140 -0.08 -4.51 -5.29
C THR A 140 0.22 -5.33 -6.55
N ILE A 141 -0.53 -5.10 -7.64
CA ILE A 141 -0.28 -5.73 -8.95
C ILE A 141 1.07 -5.29 -9.51
N PHE A 142 1.39 -4.00 -9.40
CA PHE A 142 2.69 -3.44 -9.81
C PHE A 142 3.84 -4.15 -9.09
N VAL A 143 3.81 -4.22 -7.76
CA VAL A 143 4.83 -4.95 -6.99
C VAL A 143 4.91 -6.41 -7.43
N GLY A 144 3.76 -7.08 -7.59
CA GLY A 144 3.72 -8.46 -8.08
C GLY A 144 4.39 -8.64 -9.45
N ALA A 145 4.12 -7.74 -10.40
CA ALA A 145 4.73 -7.77 -11.73
C ALA A 145 6.25 -7.56 -11.66
N PHE A 146 6.73 -6.63 -10.82
CA PHE A 146 8.16 -6.44 -10.59
C PHE A 146 8.82 -7.65 -9.93
N LEU A 147 8.18 -8.24 -8.92
CA LEU A 147 8.67 -9.45 -8.27
C LEU A 147 8.76 -10.61 -9.25
N LEU A 148 7.75 -10.83 -10.09
CA LEU A 148 7.76 -11.89 -11.11
C LEU A 148 8.80 -11.61 -12.21
N GLY A 149 8.89 -10.37 -12.67
CA GLY A 149 9.87 -9.94 -13.67
C GLY A 149 11.30 -10.12 -13.16
N PHE A 150 11.55 -9.73 -11.91
CA PHE A 150 12.82 -10.01 -11.23
C PHE A 150 13.02 -11.50 -11.10
N ALA A 151 12.05 -12.24 -10.58
CA ALA A 151 12.19 -13.67 -10.29
C ALA A 151 12.54 -14.50 -11.52
N GLY A 152 11.98 -14.16 -12.68
CA GLY A 152 12.30 -14.75 -13.99
C GLY A 152 13.69 -14.36 -14.49
N GLN A 153 13.74 -13.60 -15.58
CA GLN A 153 14.95 -13.47 -16.41
C GLN A 153 15.67 -12.12 -16.30
N THR A 154 15.04 -11.13 -15.65
CA THR A 154 15.61 -9.78 -15.71
C THR A 154 16.87 -9.62 -14.86
N LYS A 155 17.15 -10.51 -13.89
CA LYS A 155 18.30 -10.38 -12.95
C LYS A 155 19.66 -10.29 -13.65
N CYS A 156 19.81 -10.91 -14.81
CA CYS A 156 21.09 -11.03 -15.51
C CYS A 156 21.44 -9.78 -16.34
N ARG A 157 20.42 -9.04 -16.78
CA ARG A 157 20.57 -7.84 -17.64
C ARG A 157 20.24 -6.54 -16.91
N LEU A 158 19.54 -6.63 -15.79
CA LEU A 158 19.16 -5.48 -14.97
C LEU A 158 20.40 -4.92 -14.27
N THR A 159 20.68 -3.64 -14.47
CA THR A 159 21.77 -2.97 -13.72
C THR A 159 21.35 -2.73 -12.27
N SER A 160 22.33 -2.56 -11.38
CA SER A 160 22.07 -2.20 -9.98
C SER A 160 21.30 -0.88 -9.86
N TYR A 161 21.53 0.08 -10.76
CA TYR A 161 20.73 1.29 -10.92
C TYR A 161 19.23 0.98 -11.06
N HIS A 162 18.87 0.20 -12.08
CA HIS A 162 17.46 -0.09 -12.36
C HIS A 162 16.83 -0.93 -11.24
N PHE A 163 17.59 -1.87 -10.69
CA PHE A 163 17.18 -2.64 -9.53
C PHE A 163 16.86 -1.74 -8.32
N THR A 164 17.74 -0.78 -8.02
CA THR A 164 17.59 0.13 -6.89
C THR A 164 16.39 1.06 -7.08
N VAL A 165 16.17 1.55 -8.30
CA VAL A 165 14.96 2.31 -8.65
C VAL A 165 13.70 1.47 -8.46
N ALA A 166 13.70 0.23 -8.94
CA ALA A 166 12.56 -0.69 -8.77
C ALA A 166 12.27 -0.98 -7.30
N VAL A 167 13.29 -1.26 -6.48
CA VAL A 167 13.14 -1.50 -5.04
C VAL A 167 12.54 -0.26 -4.34
N ASN A 168 13.03 0.94 -4.65
CA ASN A 168 12.48 2.18 -4.11
C ASN A 168 11.02 2.41 -4.54
N GLN A 169 10.66 2.08 -5.78
CA GLN A 169 9.27 2.14 -6.25
C GLN A 169 8.38 1.14 -5.52
N MET A 170 8.84 -0.11 -5.33
CA MET A 170 8.13 -1.11 -4.55
C MET A 170 7.95 -0.67 -3.09
N MET A 171 8.93 0.01 -2.48
CA MET A 171 8.82 0.56 -1.13
C MET A 171 7.75 1.66 -1.01
N ILE A 172 7.63 2.52 -2.02
CA ILE A 172 6.53 3.50 -2.11
C ILE A 172 5.19 2.76 -2.25
N ALA A 173 5.13 1.74 -3.11
CA ALA A 173 3.94 0.91 -3.29
C ALA A 173 3.49 0.24 -1.98
N LEU A 174 4.41 -0.38 -1.24
CA LEU A 174 4.14 -0.96 0.08
C LEU A 174 3.68 0.09 1.10
N SER A 175 4.23 1.31 1.03
CA SER A 175 3.77 2.43 1.86
C SER A 175 2.31 2.79 1.57
N VAL A 176 1.93 2.87 0.29
CA VAL A 176 0.55 3.11 -0.15
C VAL A 176 -0.38 1.99 0.31
N ILE A 177 0.03 0.72 0.17
CA ILE A 177 -0.74 -0.45 0.59
C ILE A 177 -1.02 -0.39 2.10
N THR A 178 0.02 -0.22 2.93
CA THR A 178 -0.10 -0.08 4.39
C THR A 178 -1.05 1.05 4.78
N PHE A 179 -0.93 2.17 4.08
CA PHE A 179 -1.71 3.36 4.35
C PHE A 179 -3.19 3.20 3.98
N SER A 180 -3.48 2.47 2.89
CA SER A 180 -4.84 2.16 2.46
C SER A 180 -5.63 1.37 3.51
N VAL A 181 -4.99 0.41 4.16
CA VAL A 181 -5.58 -0.40 5.24
C VAL A 181 -5.90 0.46 6.45
N ALA A 182 -5.00 1.39 6.80
CA ALA A 182 -5.16 2.26 7.96
C ALA A 182 -6.36 3.21 7.82
N LEU A 183 -6.51 3.80 6.63
CA LEU A 183 -7.51 4.83 6.33
C LEU A 183 -8.90 4.27 6.03
N VAL A 184 -8.98 3.20 5.25
CA VAL A 184 -10.25 2.72 4.73
C VAL A 184 -10.92 1.83 5.75
N ARG A 185 -11.77 2.41 6.62
CA ARG A 185 -12.52 1.63 7.62
C ARG A 185 -13.40 0.53 7.02
N THR A 186 -13.85 0.74 5.79
CA THR A 186 -14.66 -0.22 5.03
C THR A 186 -13.83 -1.28 4.30
N TYR A 187 -12.52 -1.39 4.58
CA TYR A 187 -11.64 -2.35 3.93
C TYR A 187 -12.18 -3.78 4.08
N TRP A 188 -12.70 -4.12 5.27
CA TRP A 188 -13.28 -5.43 5.60
C TRP A 188 -14.79 -5.55 5.38
N ARG A 189 -15.41 -4.61 4.64
CA ARG A 189 -16.87 -4.67 4.37
C ARG A 189 -17.26 -5.94 3.61
N ASN A 190 -16.40 -6.40 2.70
CA ASN A 190 -16.52 -7.71 2.07
C ASN A 190 -15.29 -8.55 2.49
N PRO A 191 -15.45 -9.56 3.37
CA PRO A 191 -14.33 -10.29 3.94
C PRO A 191 -13.56 -11.10 2.90
N LEU A 192 -14.20 -11.57 1.82
CA LEU A 192 -13.53 -12.32 0.76
C LEU A 192 -12.56 -11.44 -0.02
N VAL A 193 -13.02 -10.25 -0.43
CA VAL A 193 -12.18 -9.28 -1.14
C VAL A 193 -11.06 -8.76 -0.24
N ALA A 194 -11.36 -8.49 1.03
CA ALA A 194 -10.36 -8.06 2.01
C ALA A 194 -9.30 -9.15 2.26
N GLY A 195 -9.72 -10.41 2.37
CA GLY A 195 -8.83 -11.56 2.52
C GLY A 195 -7.90 -11.75 1.32
N LEU A 196 -8.43 -11.63 0.10
CA LEU A 196 -7.61 -11.67 -1.11
C LEU A 196 -6.58 -10.54 -1.14
N ARG A 197 -6.99 -9.29 -0.84
CA ARG A 197 -6.06 -8.15 -0.79
C ARG A 197 -4.99 -8.33 0.28
N LEU A 198 -5.36 -8.85 1.45
CA LEU A 198 -4.40 -9.17 2.51
C LEU A 198 -3.40 -10.22 2.05
N LEU A 199 -3.85 -11.29 1.40
CA LEU A 199 -2.98 -12.35 0.87
C LEU A 199 -2.00 -11.79 -0.17
N LEU A 200 -2.50 -10.98 -1.12
CA LEU A 200 -1.66 -10.36 -2.16
C LEU A 200 -0.66 -9.35 -1.56
N SER A 201 -1.12 -8.52 -0.61
CA SER A 201 -0.26 -7.56 0.10
C SER A 201 0.82 -8.28 0.91
N PHE A 202 0.44 -9.35 1.63
CA PHE A 202 1.38 -10.18 2.37
C PHE A 202 2.42 -10.81 1.44
N GLY A 203 2.00 -11.37 0.31
CA GLY A 203 2.90 -11.87 -0.73
C GLY A 203 3.85 -10.79 -1.26
N ALA A 204 3.36 -9.57 -1.48
CA ALA A 204 4.18 -8.42 -1.89
C ALA A 204 5.22 -8.05 -0.83
N PHE A 205 4.84 -7.98 0.45
CA PHE A 205 5.77 -7.74 1.56
C PHE A 205 6.83 -8.84 1.64
N VAL A 206 6.43 -10.12 1.60
CA VAL A 206 7.37 -11.24 1.64
C VAL A 206 8.33 -11.19 0.45
N GLY A 207 7.82 -10.99 -0.78
CA GLY A 207 8.65 -10.93 -1.98
C GLY A 207 9.66 -9.78 -1.95
N VAL A 208 9.24 -8.57 -1.58
CA VAL A 208 10.14 -7.42 -1.45
C VAL A 208 11.15 -7.64 -0.31
N GLY A 209 10.71 -8.23 0.80
CA GLY A 209 11.58 -8.60 1.91
C GLY A 209 12.68 -9.58 1.50
N LEU A 210 12.33 -10.61 0.73
CA LEU A 210 13.30 -11.56 0.17
C LEU A 210 14.29 -10.89 -0.78
N MET A 211 13.90 -9.82 -1.49
CA MET A 211 14.80 -9.04 -2.34
C MET A 211 15.75 -8.14 -1.52
N ILE A 212 15.25 -7.49 -0.47
CA ILE A 212 16.00 -6.51 0.33
C ILE A 212 16.95 -7.19 1.35
N PHE A 213 16.54 -8.31 1.94
CA PHE A 213 17.30 -9.02 2.99
C PHE A 213 18.31 -10.04 2.46
N ARG A 214 18.76 -9.90 1.21
CA ARG A 214 19.83 -10.75 0.67
C ARG A 214 21.16 -10.43 1.35
N LYS A 215 21.97 -11.46 1.61
CA LYS A 215 23.26 -11.35 2.30
C LYS A 215 24.22 -10.37 1.62
N ALA A 216 24.26 -10.38 0.28
CA ALA A 216 25.07 -9.47 -0.49
C ALA A 216 24.40 -8.09 -0.58
N ASN A 217 25.17 -7.03 -0.30
CA ASN A 217 24.73 -5.66 -0.54
C ASN A 217 24.60 -5.41 -2.04
N TYR A 218 23.37 -5.26 -2.49
CA TYR A 218 23.04 -4.92 -3.88
C TYR A 218 23.27 -3.44 -4.19
N ALA A 219 23.42 -2.60 -3.16
CA ALA A 219 23.58 -1.15 -3.27
C ALA A 219 25.04 -0.76 -3.00
N PRO A 220 25.80 -0.36 -4.04
CA PRO A 220 27.07 0.35 -3.88
C PRO A 220 26.88 1.72 -3.22
N ASP A 221 27.96 2.47 -3.03
CA ASP A 221 27.95 3.81 -2.43
C ASP A 221 26.89 4.69 -3.09
N TRP A 222 26.00 5.21 -2.24
CA TRP A 222 24.76 5.83 -2.68
C TRP A 222 24.47 7.15 -1.96
N PRO A 223 24.12 8.24 -2.70
CA PRO A 223 24.30 8.42 -4.14
C PRO A 223 25.79 8.55 -4.51
N PRO A 224 26.19 8.16 -5.74
CA PRO A 224 27.55 8.44 -6.18
C PRO A 224 27.84 9.95 -6.16
N PRO A 225 29.08 10.35 -5.84
CA PRO A 225 29.48 11.74 -5.93
C PRO A 225 29.29 12.30 -7.34
N LYS A 226 28.83 13.56 -7.46
CA LYS A 226 28.66 14.23 -8.76
C LYS A 226 29.96 14.40 -9.55
N THR A 227 31.09 14.38 -8.87
CA THR A 227 32.43 14.47 -9.46
C THR A 227 32.83 13.21 -10.22
N ARG A 228 32.19 12.07 -9.93
CA ARG A 228 32.50 10.78 -10.53
C ARG A 228 31.46 10.40 -11.58
N LYS A 229 31.92 9.92 -12.74
CA LYS A 229 31.07 9.45 -13.84
C LYS A 229 30.93 7.93 -13.91
N ASP A 230 31.85 7.21 -13.28
CA ASP A 230 31.84 5.75 -13.20
C ASP A 230 31.39 5.30 -11.82
N SER A 231 30.59 4.24 -11.72
CA SER A 231 30.18 3.73 -10.42
C SER A 231 29.70 2.30 -10.52
N ALA A 232 29.85 1.57 -9.43
CA ALA A 232 29.37 0.21 -9.31
C ALA A 232 27.85 0.06 -9.51
N ILE A 233 27.07 1.15 -9.43
CA ILE A 233 25.62 1.11 -9.70
C ILE A 233 25.29 0.75 -11.16
N LEU A 234 26.26 0.92 -12.06
CA LEU A 234 26.13 0.64 -13.47
C LEU A 234 26.33 -0.85 -13.78
N LEU A 235 26.92 -1.62 -12.86
CA LEU A 235 27.10 -3.05 -13.06
C LEU A 235 25.75 -3.77 -13.10
N PRO A 236 25.64 -4.87 -13.87
CA PRO A 236 24.57 -5.83 -13.75
C PRO A 236 24.39 -6.26 -12.29
N VAL A 237 23.16 -6.29 -11.80
CA VAL A 237 22.85 -6.61 -10.40
C VAL A 237 23.32 -8.02 -10.03
N ALA A 238 23.33 -8.94 -11.00
CA ALA A 238 23.90 -10.28 -10.84
C ALA A 238 25.36 -10.26 -10.36
N CYS A 239 26.17 -9.32 -10.85
CA CYS A 239 27.58 -9.15 -10.44
C CYS A 239 27.72 -8.73 -8.98
N LEU A 240 26.71 -8.06 -8.41
CA LEU A 240 26.73 -7.60 -7.02
C LEU A 240 26.04 -8.59 -6.06
N LEU A 241 25.16 -9.45 -6.58
CA LEU A 241 24.41 -10.42 -5.77
C LEU A 241 25.23 -11.68 -5.43
N GLU A 242 26.18 -12.06 -6.30
CA GLU A 242 27.08 -13.18 -6.08
C GLU A 242 28.40 -12.69 -5.45
N THR A 243 28.80 -13.28 -4.33
CA THR A 243 29.98 -12.84 -3.56
C THR A 243 31.24 -12.92 -4.41
N ASP A 244 31.44 -14.01 -5.15
CA ASP A 244 32.66 -14.23 -5.93
C ASP A 244 32.78 -13.25 -7.10
N LEU A 245 31.68 -12.97 -7.81
CA LEU A 245 31.65 -12.00 -8.91
C LEU A 245 31.88 -10.58 -8.40
N ARG A 246 31.29 -10.24 -7.25
CA ARG A 246 31.48 -8.95 -6.60
C ARG A 246 32.94 -8.75 -6.19
N THR A 247 33.54 -9.75 -5.54
CA THR A 247 34.94 -9.70 -5.10
C THR A 247 35.87 -9.50 -6.29
N ARG A 248 35.68 -10.26 -7.39
CA ARG A 248 36.48 -10.08 -8.61
C ARG A 248 36.32 -8.68 -9.23
N ALA A 249 35.10 -8.17 -9.33
CA ALA A 249 34.86 -6.84 -9.86
C ALA A 249 35.50 -5.75 -8.96
N GLN A 250 35.50 -5.96 -7.65
CA GLN A 250 36.16 -5.07 -6.70
C GLN A 250 37.69 -5.15 -6.83
N GLU A 251 38.27 -6.35 -6.92
CA GLU A 251 39.70 -6.56 -7.16
C GLU A 251 40.17 -5.88 -8.45
N GLN A 252 39.42 -6.04 -9.56
CA GLN A 252 39.73 -5.36 -10.83
C GLN A 252 39.73 -3.83 -10.70
N ALA A 253 38.80 -3.27 -9.93
CA ALA A 253 38.74 -1.84 -9.66
C ALA A 253 39.90 -1.39 -8.77
N ASP A 254 40.23 -2.15 -7.73
CA ASP A 254 41.31 -1.86 -6.79
C ASP A 254 42.69 -1.94 -7.48
N GLU A 255 42.92 -2.95 -8.32
CA GLU A 255 44.13 -3.09 -9.16
C GLU A 255 44.30 -1.91 -10.12
N SER A 256 43.19 -1.45 -10.70
CA SER A 256 43.15 -0.29 -11.58
C SER A 256 43.15 1.05 -10.83
N LYS A 257 43.16 1.02 -9.49
CA LYS A 257 43.04 2.19 -8.61
C LYS A 257 41.82 3.06 -8.93
N ALA A 258 40.75 2.46 -9.45
CA ALA A 258 39.52 3.12 -9.82
C ALA A 258 38.52 3.04 -8.66
N ASP A 259 38.16 4.19 -8.09
CA ASP A 259 37.11 4.23 -7.07
C ASP A 259 35.73 4.15 -7.73
N LEU A 260 35.15 2.95 -7.80
CA LEU A 260 33.77 2.74 -8.28
C LEU A 260 32.71 2.85 -7.16
N GLY A 261 33.13 2.99 -5.91
CA GLY A 261 32.27 3.09 -4.74
C GLY A 261 31.47 1.81 -4.49
N PHE A 262 32.13 0.66 -4.34
CA PHE A 262 31.45 -0.59 -3.98
C PHE A 262 30.80 -0.55 -2.58
N GLY A 263 31.24 0.37 -1.73
CA GLY A 263 30.84 0.45 -0.32
C GLY A 263 31.31 -0.76 0.49
N LYS A 264 31.04 -0.73 1.80
CA LYS A 264 31.37 -1.86 2.69
C LYS A 264 30.39 -3.02 2.44
N SER A 265 30.90 -4.22 2.21
CA SER A 265 30.08 -5.44 2.01
C SER A 265 29.17 -5.78 3.20
N THR A 266 29.51 -5.28 4.40
CA THR A 266 28.77 -5.49 5.65
C THR A 266 27.83 -4.34 6.02
N ALA A 267 27.85 -3.21 5.30
CA ALA A 267 26.99 -2.07 5.62
C ALA A 267 25.52 -2.45 5.46
N TRP A 268 24.66 -2.04 6.40
CA TRP A 268 23.23 -2.27 6.24
C TRP A 268 22.61 -1.14 5.43
N PRO A 269 22.02 -1.41 4.25
CA PRO A 269 21.31 -0.40 3.49
C PRO A 269 20.13 0.16 4.30
N LEU A 270 19.90 1.47 4.22
CA LEU A 270 18.82 2.16 4.95
C LEU A 270 17.45 1.60 4.60
N GLU A 271 17.30 1.09 3.37
CA GLU A 271 16.12 0.42 2.84
C GLU A 271 15.67 -0.75 3.71
N ARG A 272 16.59 -1.48 4.36
CA ARG A 272 16.23 -2.57 5.30
C ARG A 272 15.49 -2.03 6.52
N PHE A 273 15.98 -0.93 7.10
CA PHE A 273 15.34 -0.30 8.26
C PHE A 273 13.97 0.28 7.90
N PHE A 274 13.87 0.93 6.74
CA PHE A 274 12.60 1.42 6.22
C PHE A 274 11.61 0.28 6.00
N PHE A 275 12.05 -0.81 5.40
CA PHE A 275 11.20 -1.97 5.16
C PHE A 275 10.70 -2.61 6.47
N MET A 276 11.55 -2.73 7.50
CA MET A 276 11.11 -3.17 8.83
C MET A 276 10.08 -2.22 9.44
N GLY A 277 10.28 -0.90 9.29
CA GLY A 277 9.29 0.10 9.70
C GLY A 277 7.94 -0.07 9.00
N LEU A 278 7.94 -0.36 7.69
CA LEU A 278 6.72 -0.65 6.94
C LEU A 278 6.04 -1.94 7.38
N ILE A 279 6.78 -3.00 7.69
CA ILE A 279 6.21 -4.24 8.23
C ILE A 279 5.49 -3.97 9.55
N VAL A 280 6.15 -3.27 10.48
CA VAL A 280 5.55 -2.94 11.78
C VAL A 280 4.28 -2.12 11.58
N ALA A 281 4.33 -1.08 10.72
CA ALA A 281 3.16 -0.29 10.39
C ALA A 281 2.04 -1.14 9.75
N PHE A 282 2.37 -2.05 8.82
CA PHE A 282 1.42 -2.93 8.17
C PHE A 282 0.70 -3.86 9.17
N ILE A 283 1.45 -4.47 10.09
CA ILE A 283 0.90 -5.32 11.15
C ILE A 283 -0.01 -4.51 12.08
N VAL A 284 0.45 -3.34 12.54
CA VAL A 284 -0.34 -2.44 13.39
C VAL A 284 -1.62 -1.99 12.69
N ALA A 285 -1.58 -1.71 11.38
CA ALA A 285 -2.74 -1.38 10.57
C ALA A 285 -3.82 -2.47 10.67
N HIS A 286 -3.42 -3.72 10.46
CA HIS A 286 -4.34 -4.87 10.46
C HIS A 286 -4.84 -5.21 11.86
N LEU A 287 -3.96 -5.21 12.87
CA LEU A 287 -4.36 -5.46 14.27
C LEU A 287 -5.34 -4.39 14.79
N SER A 288 -5.31 -3.17 14.24
CA SER A 288 -6.24 -2.12 14.64
C SER A 288 -7.70 -2.38 14.20
N VAL A 289 -7.92 -3.23 13.19
CA VAL A 289 -9.25 -3.54 12.67
C VAL A 289 -10.13 -4.28 13.70
N PRO A 290 -9.71 -5.44 14.25
CA PRO A 290 -10.51 -6.15 15.25
C PRO A 290 -10.69 -5.33 16.53
N ILE A 291 -9.68 -4.56 16.93
CA ILE A 291 -9.77 -3.65 18.10
C ILE A 291 -10.88 -2.62 17.90
N ARG A 292 -10.94 -1.96 16.74
CA ARG A 292 -12.01 -1.00 16.40
C ARG A 292 -13.39 -1.66 16.39
N PHE A 293 -13.48 -2.91 15.93
CA PHE A 293 -14.74 -3.66 15.90
C PHE A 293 -15.23 -4.01 17.32
N ALA A 294 -14.35 -4.55 18.17
CA ALA A 294 -14.66 -4.86 19.56
C ALA A 294 -15.05 -3.60 20.35
N GLU A 295 -14.37 -2.49 20.09
CA GLU A 295 -14.62 -1.23 20.76
C GLU A 295 -15.97 -0.60 20.40
N ASN A 296 -16.41 -0.72 19.14
CA ASN A 296 -17.75 -0.30 18.75
C ASN A 296 -18.84 -1.07 19.51
N ARG A 297 -18.63 -2.36 19.82
CA ARG A 297 -19.58 -3.18 20.59
C ARG A 297 -19.58 -2.86 22.09
N SER A 298 -18.46 -2.45 22.65
CA SER A 298 -18.33 -2.09 24.07
C SER A 298 -18.95 -0.72 24.40
N ARG A 299 -19.03 0.18 23.41
CA ARG A 299 -19.54 1.55 23.57
C ARG A 299 -20.97 1.63 24.12
N ASP A 300 -21.80 0.63 23.86
CA ASP A 300 -23.20 0.60 24.30
C ASP A 300 -23.37 0.16 25.77
N ARG A 301 -22.32 -0.39 26.42
CA ARG A 301 -22.43 -1.00 27.76
C ARG A 301 -21.84 -0.18 28.91
N GLN A 302 -21.07 0.87 28.64
CA GLN A 302 -20.35 1.59 29.70
C GLN A 302 -20.86 3.02 29.93
N HIS A 303 -21.81 3.15 30.86
CA HIS A 303 -22.20 4.41 31.49
C HIS A 303 -21.59 4.47 32.90
N GLY A 304 -20.41 5.08 33.06
CA GLY A 304 -19.79 5.24 34.38
C GLY A 304 -18.63 6.26 34.41
N PRO A 305 -18.26 6.78 35.59
CA PRO A 305 -17.23 7.83 35.77
C PRO A 305 -15.82 7.40 35.34
N TRP A 306 -15.57 6.08 35.31
CA TRP A 306 -14.34 5.50 34.75
C TRP A 306 -14.11 5.88 33.27
N ARG A 307 -15.19 6.19 32.54
CA ARG A 307 -15.16 6.64 31.15
C ARG A 307 -14.34 7.91 30.94
N ALA A 308 -14.38 8.87 31.86
CA ALA A 308 -13.68 10.15 31.70
C ALA A 308 -12.16 9.98 31.66
N ARG A 309 -11.59 9.19 32.58
CA ARG A 309 -10.15 8.88 32.57
C ARG A 309 -9.76 8.04 31.34
N TRP A 310 -10.59 7.05 31.00
CA TRP A 310 -10.36 6.19 29.82
C TRP A 310 -10.36 6.98 28.50
N THR A 311 -11.19 8.02 28.36
CA THR A 311 -11.25 8.83 27.13
C THR A 311 -9.96 9.62 26.86
N LYS A 312 -9.29 10.16 27.88
CA LYS A 312 -8.01 10.89 27.71
C LYS A 312 -6.89 9.96 27.26
N PHE A 313 -6.74 8.82 27.94
CA PHE A 313 -5.74 7.80 27.60
C PHE A 313 -5.96 7.26 26.17
N ARG A 314 -7.22 6.96 25.82
CA ARG A 314 -7.60 6.54 24.46
C ARG A 314 -7.30 7.59 23.40
N GLY A 315 -7.48 8.87 23.73
CA GLY A 315 -7.11 9.98 22.86
C GLY A 315 -5.63 9.95 22.50
N TRP A 316 -4.76 9.79 23.51
CA TRP A 316 -3.32 9.69 23.31
C TRP A 316 -2.92 8.44 22.51
N ILE A 317 -3.48 7.27 22.83
CA ILE A 317 -3.26 6.03 22.04
C ILE A 317 -3.67 6.23 20.58
N THR A 318 -4.80 6.91 20.33
CA THR A 318 -5.27 7.17 18.97
C THR A 318 -4.29 8.08 18.21
N VAL A 319 -3.76 9.12 18.86
CA VAL A 319 -2.74 10.00 18.26
C VAL A 319 -1.45 9.22 18.00
N ALA A 320 -0.97 8.44 18.97
CA ALA A 320 0.23 7.61 18.82
C ALA A 320 0.07 6.59 17.68
N TYR A 321 -1.09 5.93 17.60
CA TYR A 321 -1.43 5.03 16.50
C TYR A 321 -1.37 5.75 15.14
N TRP A 322 -2.00 6.91 15.00
CA TRP A 322 -1.96 7.65 13.74
C TRP A 322 -0.56 8.14 13.41
N ALA A 323 0.22 8.61 14.39
CA ALA A 323 1.62 8.96 14.17
C ALA A 323 2.42 7.75 13.65
N ALA A 324 2.29 6.59 14.30
CA ALA A 324 2.96 5.35 13.90
C ALA A 324 2.52 4.85 12.51
N MET A 325 1.26 5.10 12.12
CA MET A 325 0.73 4.67 10.83
C MET A 325 1.02 5.64 9.67
N LEU A 326 1.20 6.93 9.97
CA LEU A 326 1.35 7.96 8.95
C LEU A 326 2.80 8.33 8.72
N VAL A 327 3.58 8.49 9.79
CA VAL A 327 4.93 9.03 9.70
C VAL A 327 5.86 8.09 8.93
N PRO A 328 5.96 6.78 9.26
CA PRO A 328 6.90 5.90 8.55
C PRO A 328 6.57 5.77 7.04
N PRO A 329 5.34 5.42 6.61
CA PRO A 329 5.05 5.31 5.18
C PRO A 329 5.26 6.62 4.41
N THR A 330 4.91 7.77 5.01
CA THR A 330 5.10 9.08 4.38
C THR A 330 6.58 9.41 4.25
N PHE A 331 7.34 9.30 5.35
CA PHE A 331 8.77 9.57 5.37
C PHE A 331 9.54 8.69 4.38
N ILE A 332 9.26 7.38 4.39
CA ILE A 332 9.89 6.42 3.48
C ILE A 332 9.56 6.75 2.03
N SER A 333 8.30 7.10 1.73
CA SER A 333 7.91 7.46 0.37
C SER A 333 8.61 8.73 -0.11
N VAL A 334 8.72 9.77 0.73
CA VAL A 334 9.47 11.01 0.42
C VAL A 334 10.94 10.68 0.17
N TRP A 335 11.54 9.87 1.05
CA TRP A 335 12.93 9.50 0.94
C TRP A 335 13.20 8.73 -0.36
N CYS A 336 12.45 7.65 -0.62
CA CYS A 336 12.55 6.85 -1.85
C CYS A 336 12.33 7.70 -3.11
N TRP A 337 11.43 8.68 -3.07
CA TRP A 337 11.20 9.60 -4.18
C TRP A 337 12.42 10.48 -4.47
N ILE A 338 12.94 11.17 -3.45
CA ILE A 338 14.15 12.01 -3.55
C ILE A 338 15.33 11.16 -4.00
N HIS A 339 15.43 9.95 -3.45
CA HIS A 339 16.45 8.97 -3.79
C HIS A 339 16.42 8.67 -5.29
N VAL A 340 15.30 8.18 -5.82
CA VAL A 340 15.14 7.87 -7.26
C VAL A 340 15.44 9.09 -8.13
N TYR A 341 14.97 10.28 -7.73
CA TYR A 341 15.27 11.51 -8.47
C TYR A 341 16.78 11.77 -8.59
N ARG A 342 17.52 11.69 -7.47
CA ARG A 342 18.97 11.88 -7.47
C ARG A 342 19.69 10.82 -8.29
N VAL A 343 19.22 9.57 -8.30
CA VAL A 343 19.84 8.51 -9.12
C VAL A 343 19.67 8.80 -10.60
N ARG A 344 18.45 9.12 -11.02
CA ARG A 344 18.14 9.37 -12.44
C ARG A 344 18.94 10.55 -12.97
N ASP A 345 19.06 11.62 -12.17
CA ASP A 345 19.86 12.79 -12.49
C ASP A 345 21.34 12.41 -12.68
N TRP A 346 21.92 11.65 -11.74
CA TRP A 346 23.31 11.22 -11.84
C TRP A 346 23.56 10.30 -13.05
N VAL A 347 22.68 9.32 -13.30
CA VAL A 347 22.83 8.37 -14.43
C VAL A 347 22.68 9.07 -15.78
N LYS A 348 21.82 10.09 -15.86
CA LYS A 348 21.73 10.95 -17.05
C LYS A 348 23.05 11.64 -17.34
N ASP A 349 23.67 12.19 -16.30
CA ASP A 349 24.90 12.96 -16.42
C ASP A 349 26.16 12.08 -16.52
N SER A 350 26.06 10.76 -16.31
CA SER A 350 27.20 9.84 -16.30
C SER A 350 27.76 9.56 -17.69
N GLY A 351 26.96 9.74 -18.75
CA GLY A 351 27.33 9.44 -20.14
C GLY A 351 27.29 7.95 -20.49
N TRP A 352 26.82 7.08 -19.58
CA TRP A 352 26.74 5.63 -19.83
C TRP A 352 25.53 5.22 -20.66
N MET A 353 24.41 5.93 -20.51
CA MET A 353 23.15 5.61 -21.17
C MET A 353 23.19 5.88 -22.68
N GLU A 354 22.48 5.04 -23.43
CA GLU A 354 22.26 5.24 -24.87
C GLU A 354 21.63 6.61 -25.16
N THR A 355 22.09 7.24 -26.26
CA THR A 355 21.56 8.51 -26.75
C THR A 355 20.85 8.27 -28.09
N PRO A 356 19.53 8.51 -28.20
CA PRO A 356 18.65 9.15 -27.21
C PRO A 356 18.26 8.22 -26.04
N ASN A 357 18.21 8.77 -24.82
CA ASN A 357 17.84 7.98 -23.65
C ASN A 357 16.31 7.82 -23.55
N ALA A 358 15.84 6.59 -23.81
CA ALA A 358 14.42 6.25 -23.77
C ALA A 358 13.74 6.44 -22.40
N GLU A 359 14.49 6.47 -21.29
CA GLU A 359 13.92 6.76 -19.97
C GLU A 359 13.39 8.19 -19.82
N PHE A 360 13.86 9.12 -20.65
CA PHE A 360 13.39 10.50 -20.65
C PHE A 360 12.32 10.78 -21.72
N MET A 361 12.05 9.80 -22.60
CA MET A 361 10.99 9.91 -23.60
C MET A 361 9.66 9.42 -23.04
N ILE A 362 8.64 10.26 -23.05
CA ILE A 362 7.30 9.94 -22.48
C ILE A 362 6.57 8.86 -23.30
N TRP A 363 6.89 8.73 -24.59
CA TRP A 363 6.15 7.92 -25.57
C TRP A 363 6.52 6.43 -25.60
N ASP A 364 7.40 5.97 -24.72
CA ASP A 364 7.75 4.55 -24.65
C ASP A 364 6.56 3.70 -24.14
N ALA A 365 6.40 2.49 -24.68
CA ALA A 365 5.29 1.60 -24.36
C ALA A 365 5.18 1.30 -22.86
N GLY A 366 6.32 1.14 -22.15
CA GLY A 366 6.30 0.89 -20.70
C GLY A 366 5.74 2.06 -19.91
N GLN A 367 5.96 3.28 -20.38
CA GLN A 367 5.47 4.51 -19.74
C GLN A 367 3.99 4.75 -20.01
N LEU A 368 3.53 4.45 -21.23
CA LEU A 368 2.12 4.54 -21.60
C LEU A 368 1.25 3.58 -20.78
N ILE A 369 1.74 2.39 -20.45
CA ILE A 369 1.02 1.45 -19.58
C ILE A 369 0.80 2.06 -18.19
N ALA A 370 1.83 2.65 -17.58
CA ALA A 370 1.71 3.28 -16.26
C ALA A 370 0.71 4.45 -16.27
N ILE A 371 0.74 5.26 -17.34
CA ILE A 371 -0.22 6.37 -17.53
C ILE A 371 -1.64 5.83 -17.76
N GLY A 372 -1.81 4.79 -18.58
CA GLY A 372 -3.12 4.17 -18.86
C GLY A 372 -3.76 3.56 -17.61
N VAL A 373 -2.96 2.92 -16.76
CA VAL A 373 -3.40 2.42 -15.45
C VAL A 373 -3.87 3.57 -14.56
N LEU A 374 -3.11 4.68 -14.50
CA LEU A 374 -3.52 5.87 -13.76
C LEU A 374 -4.84 6.44 -14.28
N ILE A 375 -4.99 6.59 -15.60
CA ILE A 375 -6.22 7.08 -16.24
C ILE A 375 -7.40 6.16 -15.89
N THR A 376 -7.20 4.84 -15.89
CA THR A 376 -8.23 3.86 -15.54
C THR A 376 -8.68 4.02 -14.09
N VAL A 377 -7.73 4.19 -13.17
CA VAL A 377 -8.03 4.44 -11.75
C VAL A 377 -8.81 5.76 -11.59
N LEU A 378 -8.39 6.82 -12.28
CA LEU A 378 -9.09 8.11 -12.24
C LEU A 378 -10.50 8.03 -12.83
N ASN A 379 -10.67 7.36 -13.97
CA ASN A 379 -11.96 7.16 -14.62
C ASN A 379 -12.92 6.35 -13.75
N ASN A 380 -12.44 5.31 -13.06
CA ASN A 380 -13.26 4.54 -12.13
C ASN A 380 -13.76 5.41 -10.96
N VAL A 381 -12.92 6.31 -10.45
CA VAL A 381 -13.29 7.23 -9.38
C VAL A 381 -14.27 8.29 -9.85
N LEU A 382 -14.04 8.88 -11.03
CA LEU A 382 -14.95 9.83 -11.63
C LEU A 382 -16.30 9.16 -11.89
N THR A 383 -16.33 7.99 -12.51
CA THR A 383 -17.58 7.25 -12.78
C THR A 383 -18.38 6.99 -11.50
N GLU A 384 -17.72 6.56 -10.42
CA GLU A 384 -18.38 6.34 -9.13
C GLU A 384 -18.87 7.64 -8.48
N ALA A 385 -18.11 8.74 -8.60
CA ALA A 385 -18.53 10.06 -8.10
C ALA A 385 -19.77 10.57 -8.85
N TRP A 386 -19.77 10.48 -10.18
CA TRP A 386 -20.88 10.89 -11.05
C TRP A 386 -22.14 10.04 -10.83
N ARG A 387 -21.99 8.71 -10.69
CA ARG A 387 -23.11 7.80 -10.40
C ARG A 387 -23.81 8.12 -9.07
N ARG A 388 -23.09 8.64 -8.08
CA ARG A 388 -23.66 9.05 -6.79
C ARG A 388 -24.34 10.41 -6.83
N ASP A 389 -23.82 11.31 -7.67
CA ASP A 389 -24.43 12.63 -7.84
C ASP A 389 -25.80 12.50 -8.52
N SER A 390 -25.87 11.72 -9.61
CA SER A 390 -27.11 11.48 -10.37
C SER A 390 -28.21 10.82 -9.53
N LYS A 391 -27.87 9.80 -8.73
CA LYS A 391 -28.82 9.08 -7.87
C LYS A 391 -29.56 9.94 -6.86
N GLY A 392 -28.98 11.04 -6.40
CA GLY A 392 -29.71 11.94 -5.51
C GLY A 392 -30.19 13.23 -6.17
N ALA A 393 -29.90 13.47 -7.45
CA ALA A 393 -30.57 14.53 -8.21
C ALA A 393 -31.95 14.05 -8.72
N GLY A 394 -32.06 12.75 -9.04
CA GLY A 394 -33.24 12.16 -9.67
C GLY A 394 -34.13 11.29 -8.78
N SER A 395 -33.95 11.24 -7.46
CA SER A 395 -35.03 10.72 -6.60
C SER A 395 -36.09 11.82 -6.55
N PRO A 396 -37.25 11.68 -7.22
CA PRO A 396 -38.34 12.60 -6.99
C PRO A 396 -38.58 12.54 -5.49
N ARG A 397 -38.62 13.71 -4.85
CA ARG A 397 -39.34 13.82 -3.58
C ARG A 397 -40.80 13.55 -3.96
N ASP A 398 -41.16 12.29 -4.11
CA ASP A 398 -42.54 11.86 -4.05
C ASP A 398 -42.95 12.02 -2.59
N GLY A 399 -43.10 13.28 -2.19
CA GLY A 399 -44.08 13.74 -1.22
C GLY A 399 -45.50 13.55 -1.75
N ALA A 400 -45.76 12.45 -2.47
CA ALA A 400 -47.01 11.73 -2.35
C ALA A 400 -46.88 10.77 -1.15
N PHE A 401 -46.57 11.34 0.03
CA PHE A 401 -47.44 11.02 1.15
C PHE A 401 -48.81 11.46 0.68
N GLN A 402 -49.51 10.53 0.05
CA GLN A 402 -50.93 10.57 -0.11
C GLN A 402 -51.43 10.78 1.31
N ARG A 403 -51.67 12.06 1.67
CA ARG A 403 -52.68 12.39 2.65
C ARG A 403 -53.86 11.58 2.16
N LEU A 404 -54.09 10.44 2.81
CA LEU A 404 -55.42 9.89 2.93
C LEU A 404 -56.20 11.04 3.57
N THR A 405 -56.75 11.88 2.70
CA THR A 405 -57.89 12.73 3.00
C THR A 405 -58.83 11.87 3.83
N GLY A 406 -59.14 12.37 5.02
CA GLY A 406 -59.82 11.63 6.07
C GLY A 406 -60.94 10.74 5.54
N GLY A 407 -60.81 9.47 5.84
CA GLY A 407 -61.93 8.55 6.01
C GLY A 407 -61.80 8.00 7.42
N ASP A 408 -62.80 8.26 8.24
CA ASP A 408 -62.90 7.91 9.65
C ASP A 408 -62.44 6.47 9.96
N ALA A 409 -61.27 6.34 10.58
CA ALA A 409 -60.77 5.07 11.11
C ALA A 409 -61.20 4.84 12.57
N SER A 410 -62.27 5.49 13.04
CA SER A 410 -62.80 5.28 14.40
C SER A 410 -63.86 4.18 14.50
N SER A 411 -64.34 3.60 13.39
CA SER A 411 -65.39 2.56 13.45
C SER A 411 -64.88 1.12 13.36
N ALA A 412 -63.65 0.88 12.91
CA ALA A 412 -63.16 -0.48 12.64
C ALA A 412 -62.50 -1.19 13.85
N TYR A 413 -62.31 -0.50 14.98
CA TYR A 413 -61.69 -1.08 16.18
C TYR A 413 -62.69 -1.53 17.26
N GLU A 414 -63.97 -1.21 17.14
CA GLU A 414 -65.01 -1.66 18.09
C GLU A 414 -65.72 -2.95 17.65
N GLU A 415 -65.73 -3.30 16.36
CA GLU A 415 -66.46 -4.48 15.86
C GLU A 415 -65.66 -5.79 15.91
N ARG A 416 -64.46 -5.79 16.52
CA ARG A 416 -63.65 -7.01 16.71
C ARG A 416 -63.53 -7.49 18.15
N ARG A 417 -64.28 -6.87 19.08
CA ARG A 417 -64.30 -7.27 20.50
C ARG A 417 -65.59 -7.96 20.96
N SER A 418 -66.61 -8.11 20.11
CA SER A 418 -67.91 -8.67 20.51
C SER A 418 -68.12 -10.16 20.17
N ASN A 419 -67.26 -10.80 19.39
CA ASN A 419 -67.47 -12.18 18.92
C ASN A 419 -66.29 -13.10 19.25
N SER A 420 -66.06 -13.41 20.53
CA SER A 420 -65.34 -14.64 20.92
C SER A 420 -65.50 -14.96 22.43
N TYR A 421 -66.67 -15.47 22.81
CA TYR A 421 -66.79 -16.38 23.95
C TYR A 421 -67.85 -17.44 23.66
N PRO A 422 -67.47 -18.72 23.59
CA PRO A 422 -68.27 -19.80 24.12
C PRO A 422 -67.71 -20.20 25.49
N MET A 423 -68.61 -20.21 26.47
CA MET A 423 -68.40 -20.80 27.78
C MET A 423 -67.99 -22.26 27.68
N ALA A 424 -67.02 -22.67 28.50
CA ALA A 424 -66.97 -24.03 29.01
C ALA A 424 -66.54 -23.98 30.48
N HIS A 425 -67.51 -24.33 31.34
CA HIS A 425 -67.42 -24.53 32.77
C HIS A 425 -66.67 -25.84 33.11
N MET A 426 -65.90 -25.80 34.20
CA MET A 426 -65.42 -26.89 35.11
C MET A 426 -63.93 -26.65 35.39
N GLY A 427 -63.41 -26.52 36.61
CA GLY A 427 -63.91 -26.76 37.95
C GLY A 427 -62.77 -27.35 38.78
N ARG A 428 -62.55 -26.82 40.00
CA ARG A 428 -61.68 -27.35 41.10
C ARG A 428 -60.16 -27.36 40.85
N ASP A 429 -59.27 -27.22 41.83
CA ASP A 429 -59.29 -26.77 43.22
C ASP A 429 -57.81 -26.72 43.68
N VAL A 430 -57.51 -25.93 44.72
CA VAL A 430 -56.50 -26.24 45.76
C VAL A 430 -54.98 -26.01 45.49
N ARG A 431 -54.49 -24.96 46.19
CA ARG A 431 -53.31 -24.83 47.08
C ARG A 431 -51.85 -24.97 46.60
N THR A 432 -51.12 -23.92 47.01
CA THR A 432 -49.80 -23.86 47.70
C THR A 432 -48.53 -24.26 46.96
N GLY A 433 -47.51 -23.41 47.09
CA GLY A 433 -46.10 -23.83 46.98
C GLY A 433 -45.15 -22.72 46.59
N TYR A 434 -44.50 -22.12 47.60
CA TYR A 434 -43.27 -21.32 47.47
C TYR A 434 -42.06 -22.22 47.09
N GLN A 435 -40.95 -21.58 46.67
CA GLN A 435 -39.62 -22.09 46.25
C GLN A 435 -39.47 -22.18 44.72
N GLY A 436 -38.46 -21.63 44.06
CA GLY A 436 -37.12 -21.23 44.47
C GLY A 436 -36.11 -21.85 43.50
N TYR A 437 -35.13 -21.04 43.06
CA TYR A 437 -33.87 -21.39 42.40
C TYR A 437 -33.76 -21.53 40.86
N GLU A 438 -32.69 -20.86 40.41
CA GLU A 438 -31.68 -21.24 39.41
C GLU A 438 -31.69 -20.66 37.98
N GLU A 439 -30.76 -19.71 37.85
CA GLU A 439 -29.93 -19.33 36.72
C GLU A 439 -29.62 -20.43 35.69
N ALA A 440 -29.73 -20.11 34.39
CA ALA A 440 -28.58 -19.96 33.49
C ALA A 440 -29.05 -19.71 32.03
N PRO A 441 -28.45 -18.76 31.30
CA PRO A 441 -28.79 -18.48 29.91
C PRO A 441 -27.91 -19.29 28.94
N SER A 442 -28.56 -20.05 28.05
CA SER A 442 -27.92 -20.65 26.89
C SER A 442 -27.66 -19.57 25.83
N ARG A 443 -26.40 -19.27 25.55
CA ARG A 443 -25.97 -18.54 24.35
C ARG A 443 -25.41 -19.53 23.33
N ARG A 444 -26.03 -19.56 22.16
CA ARG A 444 -25.45 -20.09 20.93
C ARG A 444 -25.48 -18.98 19.87
N TRP A 445 -24.27 -18.70 19.37
CA TRP A 445 -23.86 -17.94 18.18
C TRP A 445 -23.93 -16.40 18.24
#